data_AF-A0A1G2XZZ2-F1
#
_entry.id   AF-A0A1G2XZZ2-F1
#
_cell.length_a   1.000
_cell.length_b   1.000
_cell.length_c   1.000
_cell.angle_alpha   90.00
_cell.angle_beta   90.00
_cell.angle_gamma   90.00
#
_symmetry.space_group_name_H-M   'P 1'
#
loop_
_entity.id
_entity.type
_entity.pdbx_description
1 polymer ?
#
loop_
_entity_poly.entity_id
_entity_poly.type
_entity_poly.pdbx_seq_one_letter_code
_entity_poly.pdbx_strand_id
1 'polypeptide(L)'
;MNDTSENKSKLSLQQYLEKIAQKTDDSFGKQYRGFFADNKGSAELAMLASPTKDEVRQLKIAVAIMTEDEKNNADKLTDDQIRRIAQDAKIDVGVFAIFINGYALYCKKAK
;
A
#
# COMPACT_ATOMS: atom_id res chain seq x y z
N MET A 1 -19.51 -31.32 -11.54
CA MET A 1 -19.71 -29.86 -11.39
C MET A 1 -19.18 -29.48 -10.04
N ASN A 2 -18.17 -28.61 -9.96
CA ASN A 2 -17.83 -27.83 -8.77
C ASN A 2 -16.93 -26.69 -9.28
N ASP A 3 -17.59 -25.72 -9.89
CA ASP A 3 -17.00 -24.43 -10.22
C ASP A 3 -16.86 -23.68 -8.88
N THR A 4 -15.68 -23.78 -8.28
CA THR A 4 -15.34 -23.01 -7.08
C THR A 4 -14.64 -21.74 -7.55
N SER A 5 -15.39 -20.89 -8.24
CA SER A 5 -15.00 -19.51 -8.48
C SER A 5 -15.09 -18.79 -7.14
N GLU A 6 -14.00 -18.84 -6.36
CA GLU A 6 -13.82 -17.97 -5.20
C GLU A 6 -14.07 -16.54 -5.66
N ASN A 7 -15.22 -16.00 -5.26
CA ASN A 7 -15.50 -14.58 -5.32
C ASN A 7 -14.49 -13.88 -4.40
N LYS A 8 -13.30 -13.59 -4.93
CA LYS A 8 -12.20 -12.91 -4.22
C LYS A 8 -12.64 -11.49 -3.93
N SER A 9 -13.40 -11.35 -2.85
CA SER A 9 -13.88 -10.10 -2.33
C SER A 9 -12.68 -9.15 -2.18
N LYS A 10 -12.79 -7.95 -2.76
CA LYS A 10 -11.78 -6.88 -2.68
C LYS A 10 -11.32 -6.73 -1.23
N LEU A 11 -10.02 -6.92 -0.95
CA LEU A 11 -9.47 -6.66 0.38
C LEU A 11 -9.74 -5.21 0.79
N SER A 12 -10.10 -4.99 2.06
CA SER A 12 -10.14 -3.65 2.64
C SER A 12 -8.73 -3.03 2.66
N LEU A 13 -8.64 -1.71 2.82
CA LEU A 13 -7.33 -1.03 2.94
C LEU A 13 -6.49 -1.62 4.08
N GLN A 14 -7.12 -1.97 5.20
CA GLN A 14 -6.46 -2.58 6.35
C GLN A 14 -5.94 -3.99 6.05
N GLN A 15 -6.76 -4.83 5.41
CA GLN A 15 -6.32 -6.17 5.00
C GLN A 15 -5.20 -6.10 3.96
N TYR A 16 -5.23 -5.10 3.08
CA TYR A 16 -4.16 -4.85 2.12
C TYR A 16 -2.85 -4.41 2.83
N LEU A 17 -2.95 -3.55 3.85
CA LEU A 17 -1.82 -3.18 4.71
C LEU A 17 -1.24 -4.41 5.43
N GLU A 18 -2.07 -5.27 6.01
CA GLU A 18 -1.61 -6.50 6.66
C GLU A 18 -0.86 -7.41 5.69
N LYS A 19 -1.39 -7.58 4.48
CA LYS A 19 -0.74 -8.35 3.41
C LYS A 19 0.63 -7.79 3.04
N ILE A 20 0.78 -6.46 2.99
CA ILE A 20 2.07 -5.81 2.73
C ILE A 20 3.01 -6.00 3.93
N ALA A 21 2.49 -5.83 5.15
CA ALA A 21 3.26 -5.98 6.38
C ALA A 21 3.83 -7.39 6.56
N GLN A 22 3.18 -8.44 6.03
CA GLN A 22 3.71 -9.80 6.03
C GLN A 22 5.02 -9.96 5.22
N LYS A 23 5.30 -9.05 4.30
CA LYS A 23 6.52 -9.06 3.47
C LYS A 23 7.66 -8.24 4.06
N THR A 24 7.47 -7.72 5.27
CA THR A 24 8.47 -6.87 5.92
C THR A 24 9.77 -7.63 6.11
N ASP A 25 10.88 -7.01 5.73
CA ASP A 25 12.22 -7.57 5.88
C ASP A 25 12.49 -8.90 5.15
N ASP A 26 11.65 -9.31 4.19
CA ASP A 26 11.88 -10.49 3.37
C ASP A 26 13.20 -10.38 2.56
N SER A 27 14.09 -11.35 2.73
CA SER A 27 15.44 -11.38 2.14
C SER A 27 15.43 -11.25 0.61
N PHE A 28 14.45 -11.88 -0.05
CA PHE A 28 14.27 -11.76 -1.51
C PHE A 28 13.87 -10.32 -1.88
N GLY A 29 12.97 -9.74 -1.09
CA GLY A 29 12.50 -8.39 -1.26
C GLY A 29 13.56 -7.30 -1.04
N LYS A 30 14.50 -7.51 -0.11
CA LYS A 30 15.66 -6.64 0.08
C LYS A 30 16.57 -6.62 -1.13
N GLN A 31 16.83 -7.78 -1.74
CA GLN A 31 17.57 -7.87 -2.99
C GLN A 31 16.79 -7.19 -4.12
N TYR A 32 15.49 -7.45 -4.22
CA TYR A 32 14.59 -6.82 -5.19
C TYR A 32 14.66 -5.30 -5.12
N ARG A 33 14.56 -4.67 -3.93
CA ARG A 33 14.76 -3.22 -3.76
C ARG A 33 16.08 -2.70 -4.31
N GLY A 34 17.16 -3.43 -4.10
CA GLY A 34 18.48 -3.05 -4.61
C GLY A 34 18.55 -2.99 -6.14
N PHE A 35 17.77 -3.82 -6.84
CA PHE A 35 17.70 -3.82 -8.31
C PHE A 35 16.87 -2.67 -8.90
N PHE A 36 15.89 -2.13 -8.14
CA PHE A 36 14.97 -1.08 -8.60
C PHE A 36 15.26 0.31 -8.02
N ALA A 37 16.47 0.52 -7.50
CA ALA A 37 16.94 1.85 -7.08
C ALA A 37 17.22 2.79 -8.27
N ASP A 38 16.84 2.44 -9.50
CA ASP A 38 16.97 3.30 -10.67
C ASP A 38 15.82 4.33 -10.74
N ASN A 39 16.12 5.54 -11.22
CA ASN A 39 15.20 6.69 -11.23
C ASN A 39 14.04 6.58 -12.25
N LYS A 40 13.61 5.36 -12.62
CA LYS A 40 12.60 5.10 -13.68
C LYS A 40 11.17 4.84 -13.17
N GLY A 41 10.88 5.11 -11.90
CA GLY A 41 9.54 4.95 -11.32
C GLY A 41 9.20 3.51 -10.87
N SER A 42 10.11 2.56 -11.10
CA SER A 42 10.02 1.17 -10.65
C SER A 42 10.15 1.00 -9.13
N ALA A 43 10.72 2.00 -8.44
CA ALA A 43 10.95 2.02 -7.00
C ALA A 43 9.65 1.95 -6.17
N GLU A 44 8.54 2.46 -6.71
CA GLU A 44 7.22 2.42 -6.07
C GLU A 44 6.72 0.98 -5.88
N LEU A 45 6.97 0.10 -6.86
CA LEU A 45 6.59 -1.31 -6.77
C LEU A 45 7.50 -2.10 -5.81
N ALA A 46 8.77 -1.70 -5.71
CA ALA A 46 9.73 -2.34 -4.83
C ALA A 46 9.40 -2.15 -3.33
N MET A 47 8.81 -1.00 -2.97
CA MET A 47 8.34 -0.77 -1.60
C MET A 47 7.27 -1.77 -1.18
N LEU A 48 6.27 -2.01 -2.04
CA LEU A 48 5.15 -2.95 -1.78
C LEU A 48 5.58 -4.42 -1.82
N ALA A 49 6.71 -4.72 -2.46
CA ALA A 49 7.30 -6.06 -2.50
C ALA A 49 8.08 -6.38 -1.22
N SER A 50 8.71 -5.38 -0.60
CA SER A 50 9.53 -5.55 0.60
C SER A 50 9.58 -4.27 1.42
N PRO A 51 8.55 -3.97 2.22
CA PRO A 51 8.59 -2.81 3.08
C PRO A 51 9.60 -3.01 4.21
N THR A 52 10.21 -1.92 4.66
CA THR A 52 10.97 -1.87 5.90
C THR A 52 10.00 -1.78 7.08
N LYS A 53 10.48 -2.12 8.29
CA LYS A 53 9.69 -1.96 9.52
C LYS A 53 9.21 -0.53 9.74
N ASP A 54 10.03 0.46 9.38
CA ASP A 54 9.67 1.86 9.57
C ASP A 54 8.56 2.29 8.61
N GLU A 55 8.63 1.92 7.33
CA GLU A 55 7.56 2.22 6.37
C GLU A 55 6.25 1.53 6.79
N VAL A 56 6.28 0.27 7.23
CA VAL A 56 5.07 -0.39 7.75
C VAL A 56 4.50 0.32 8.97
N ARG A 57 5.37 0.78 9.89
CA ARG A 57 4.95 1.59 11.04
C ARG A 57 4.29 2.88 10.58
N GLN A 58 4.88 3.61 9.63
CA GLN A 58 4.31 4.83 9.07
C GLN A 58 2.92 4.57 8.45
N LEU A 59 2.79 3.53 7.63
CA LEU A 59 1.52 3.16 7.00
C LEU A 59 0.44 2.81 8.03
N LYS A 60 0.79 2.10 9.10
CA LYS A 60 -0.15 1.81 10.21
C LYS A 60 -0.66 3.09 10.88
N ILE A 61 0.21 4.07 11.09
CA ILE A 61 -0.18 5.36 11.68
C ILE A 61 -1.14 6.09 10.75
N ALA A 62 -0.81 6.23 9.47
CA ALA A 62 -1.68 6.90 8.51
C ALA A 62 -3.05 6.23 8.40
N VAL A 63 -3.10 4.90 8.23
CA VAL A 63 -4.36 4.16 8.15
C VAL A 63 -5.17 4.27 9.45
N ALA A 64 -4.53 4.36 10.61
CA ALA A 64 -5.23 4.50 11.88
C ALA A 64 -5.93 5.86 12.03
N ILE A 65 -5.34 6.95 11.52
CA ILE A 65 -5.94 8.29 11.62
C ILE A 65 -6.97 8.60 10.53
N MET A 66 -6.97 7.84 9.44
CA MET A 66 -7.96 8.00 8.37
C MET A 66 -9.38 7.83 8.90
N THR A 67 -10.28 8.65 8.38
CA THR A 67 -11.72 8.46 8.56
C THR A 67 -12.20 7.18 7.87
N GLU A 68 -13.37 6.68 8.26
CA GLU A 68 -13.96 5.49 7.62
C GLU A 68 -14.27 5.76 6.14
N ASP A 69 -14.72 6.96 5.78
CA ASP A 69 -14.93 7.37 4.38
C ASP A 69 -13.63 7.34 3.56
N GLU A 70 -12.53 7.84 4.12
CA GLU A 70 -11.21 7.80 3.47
C GLU A 70 -10.71 6.37 3.29
N LYS A 71 -10.94 5.48 4.27
CA LYS A 71 -10.57 4.05 4.16
C LYS A 71 -11.40 3.34 3.10
N ASN A 72 -12.71 3.59 3.06
CA ASN A 72 -13.63 2.96 2.13
C ASN A 72 -13.41 3.42 0.68
N ASN A 73 -12.92 4.65 0.50
CA ASN A 73 -12.65 5.25 -0.80
C ASN A 73 -11.15 5.42 -1.08
N ALA A 74 -10.30 4.64 -0.41
CA ALA A 74 -8.85 4.78 -0.50
C ALA A 74 -8.31 4.68 -1.94
N ASP A 75 -8.95 3.87 -2.81
CA ASP A 75 -8.58 3.75 -4.23
C ASP A 75 -8.89 4.98 -5.09
N LYS A 76 -9.55 6.00 -4.52
CA LYS A 76 -9.98 7.22 -5.19
C LYS A 76 -9.45 8.48 -4.50
N LEU A 77 -8.57 8.35 -3.51
CA LEU A 77 -7.96 9.52 -2.86
C LEU A 77 -7.17 10.32 -3.89
N THR A 78 -7.34 11.64 -3.82
CA THR A 78 -6.59 12.60 -4.62
C THR A 78 -5.20 12.83 -4.01
N ASP A 79 -4.26 13.34 -4.81
CA ASP A 79 -2.92 13.68 -4.33
C ASP A 79 -2.94 14.66 -3.14
N ASP A 80 -3.88 15.60 -3.14
CA ASP A 80 -4.06 16.56 -2.03
C ASP A 80 -4.54 15.87 -0.75
N GLN A 81 -5.47 14.92 -0.86
CA GLN A 81 -5.92 14.13 0.29
C GLN A 81 -4.81 13.24 0.82
N ILE A 82 -4.03 12.61 -0.06
CA ILE A 82 -2.85 11.81 0.32
C ILE A 82 -1.83 12.67 1.07
N ARG A 83 -1.50 13.87 0.55
CA ARG A 83 -0.60 14.82 1.20
C ARG A 83 -1.13 15.23 2.58
N ARG A 84 -2.40 15.59 2.69
CA ARG A 84 -3.03 15.99 3.95
C ARG A 84 -2.96 14.88 5.00
N ILE A 85 -3.38 13.67 4.66
CA ILE A 85 -3.37 12.53 5.59
C ILE A 85 -1.93 12.22 6.04
N ALA A 86 -0.97 12.23 5.12
CA ALA A 86 0.44 11.99 5.47
C ALA A 86 1.00 13.07 6.42
N GLN A 87 0.63 14.34 6.21
CA GLN A 87 1.00 15.46 7.08
C GLN A 87 0.37 15.31 8.47
N ASP A 88 -0.93 15.00 8.54
CA ASP A 88 -1.65 14.80 9.80
C ASP A 88 -1.07 13.62 10.59
N ALA A 89 -0.68 12.55 9.88
CA ALA A 89 -0.02 11.38 10.45
C ALA A 89 1.47 11.61 10.81
N LYS A 90 2.06 12.73 10.35
CA LYS A 90 3.49 13.05 10.48
C LYS A 90 4.40 11.95 9.92
N ILE A 91 4.07 11.46 8.72
CA ILE A 91 4.84 10.43 8.01
C ILE A 91 5.37 10.94 6.67
N ASP A 92 6.19 10.12 6.01
CA ASP A 92 6.63 10.39 4.64
C ASP A 92 5.47 10.26 3.64
N VAL A 93 5.26 11.32 2.85
CA VAL A 93 4.19 11.37 1.85
C VAL A 93 4.42 10.41 0.69
N GLY A 94 5.68 10.15 0.32
CA GLY A 94 6.02 9.22 -0.75
C GLY A 94 5.66 7.79 -0.37
N VAL A 95 6.00 7.38 0.86
CA VAL A 95 5.63 6.07 1.42
C VAL A 95 4.11 5.86 1.37
N PHE A 96 3.34 6.87 1.79
CA PHE A 96 1.88 6.78 1.79
C PHE A 96 1.30 6.78 0.38
N ALA A 97 1.79 7.64 -0.51
CA ALA A 97 1.34 7.71 -1.90
C ALA A 97 1.57 6.39 -2.64
N ILE A 98 2.75 5.77 -2.48
CA ILE A 98 3.08 4.47 -3.06
C ILE A 98 2.09 3.40 -2.59
N PHE A 99 1.78 3.38 -1.29
CA PHE A 99 0.82 2.46 -0.71
C PHE A 99 -0.60 2.63 -1.28
N ILE A 100 -1.10 3.86 -1.33
CA ILE A 100 -2.45 4.17 -1.85
C ILE A 100 -2.54 3.86 -3.34
N ASN A 101 -1.53 4.22 -4.14
CA ASN A 101 -1.48 3.90 -5.56
C ASN A 101 -1.43 2.39 -5.80
N GLY A 102 -0.65 1.66 -5.00
CA GLY A 102 -0.62 0.20 -5.00
C GLY A 102 -1.98 -0.42 -4.70
N TYR A 103 -2.69 0.13 -3.70
CA TYR A 103 -4.04 -0.30 -3.37
C TYR A 103 -5.02 -0.01 -4.53
N ALA A 104 -4.98 1.18 -5.12
CA ALA A 104 -5.84 1.54 -6.26
C ALA A 104 -5.64 0.60 -7.46
N LEU A 105 -4.39 0.25 -7.77
CA LEU A 105 -4.08 -0.74 -8.82
C LEU A 105 -4.59 -2.15 -8.46
N TYR A 106 -4.45 -2.57 -7.20
CA TYR A 106 -5.01 -3.84 -6.72
C TYR A 106 -6.54 -3.87 -6.87
N CYS A 107 -7.21 -2.78 -6.51
CA CYS A 107 -8.66 -2.63 -6.61
C CYS A 107 -9.17 -2.66 -8.05
N LYS A 108 -8.41 -2.09 -9.00
CA LYS A 108 -8.74 -2.13 -10.44
C LYS A 108 -8.59 -3.55 -11.03
N LYS A 109 -7.62 -4.33 -10.56
CA LYS A 109 -7.38 -5.72 -11.02
C LYS A 109 -8.35 -6.75 -10.42
N ALA A 110 -9.00 -6.42 -9.30
CA ALA A 110 -9.98 -7.27 -8.63
C ALA A 110 -11.42 -7.10 -9.14
N LYS A 111 -11.64 -6.17 -10.09
CA LYS A 111 -12.89 -6.02 -10.84
C LYS A 111 -12.87 -6.89 -12.09
#